data_AF-A0AAD1S9U3-F1
#
_entry.id   AF-A0AAD1S9U3-F1
#
_cell.length_a   1.000
_cell.length_b   1.000
_cell.length_c   1.000
_cell.angle_alpha   90.00
_cell.angle_beta   90.00
_cell.angle_gamma   90.00
#
_symmetry.space_group_name_H-M   'P 1'
#
loop_
_entity.id
_entity.type
_entity.pdbx_description
1 polymer ?
#
loop_
_entity_poly.entity_id
_entity_poly.type
_entity_poly.pdbx_seq_one_letter_code
_entity_poly.pdbx_strand_id
1 'polypeptide(L)'
;MAARKERHVLRRRNVPGGATRKDLDEKLAAVLASRGNANIVFDILEYLESDKEDDVQAAVRNCSKLFQTYLEKRELHVGVLSAEDESLPDTLSAEQKYKMWMRHRYNSCVACLLDLMHRFSFQLQELALCTLMKFIQLEAKFPLENAEWKESCVFPRELLKSVINRLLHEDTDSTSLIFRFQEYLEYDDVRYYTMTLINESIIRVHQKTKEMVLPIFQNNVFCLISSINMPVEENTLSNFLVAQKAKPDDWKPAKLKEHKRVFERVWMNFLKHRLPVGLYKKVLLILHESILPHMVKPTLLIDFLTAAYDVGGPISLLALNGLFVLIHQHNLEYPDFYKKLYSLLDPSVFHVKYHARFFHLANLFLSSTHLPVYLVAAFAKRLSRLSLTAPPQVLLMIIPFICNLIRRHPACRILIHRPSAAGDLTADPYVMEEQEPAKCQALESSLWELETLQKHYHPDVVRAANVIIRALSTQETDISELLEVSSYEVE
;
A
#
# COMPACT_ATOMS: atom_id res chain seq x y z
N MET A 1 22.95 -45.00 -2.22
CA MET A 1 21.62 -44.70 -1.63
C MET A 1 21.14 -45.69 -0.55
N ALA A 2 21.71 -46.89 -0.37
CA ALA A 2 21.24 -47.84 0.66
C ALA A 2 22.01 -47.79 2.01
N ALA A 3 23.34 -47.68 2.00
CA ALA A 3 24.16 -47.59 3.23
C ALA A 3 24.05 -46.23 3.97
N ARG A 4 23.30 -45.28 3.41
CA ARG A 4 23.11 -43.91 3.91
C ARG A 4 22.06 -43.87 5.04
N LYS A 5 21.13 -44.84 5.09
CA LYS A 5 20.01 -44.89 6.07
C LYS A 5 20.39 -45.38 7.47
N GLU A 6 21.41 -46.23 7.62
CA GLU A 6 21.73 -46.81 8.94
C GLU A 6 22.48 -45.84 9.88
N ARG A 7 23.23 -44.88 9.34
CA ARG A 7 23.82 -43.80 10.17
C ARG A 7 22.78 -42.77 10.65
N HIS A 8 21.62 -42.67 10.00
CA HIS A 8 20.56 -41.73 10.36
C HIS A 8 19.83 -42.06 11.68
N VAL A 9 19.98 -43.28 12.22
CA VAL A 9 19.27 -43.70 13.45
C VAL A 9 20.06 -43.36 14.73
N LEU A 10 21.39 -43.28 14.67
CA LEU A 10 22.22 -43.19 15.89
C LEU A 10 22.54 -41.78 16.40
N ARG A 11 22.19 -40.70 15.67
CA ARG A 11 22.44 -39.31 16.10
C ARG A 11 21.20 -38.55 16.57
N ARG A 12 20.09 -39.23 16.85
CA ARG A 12 19.00 -38.70 17.69
C ARG A 12 19.41 -38.71 19.17
N ARG A 13 20.50 -38.01 19.53
CA ARG A 13 20.75 -37.71 20.94
C ARG A 13 19.92 -36.47 21.30
N ASN A 14 18.99 -36.66 22.22
CA ASN A 14 18.35 -35.59 22.97
C ASN A 14 19.43 -34.81 23.71
N VAL A 15 20.00 -33.82 23.06
CA VAL A 15 20.88 -32.84 23.68
C VAL A 15 19.99 -31.68 24.14
N PRO A 16 20.07 -31.25 25.43
CA PRO A 16 19.33 -30.08 25.90
C PRO A 16 19.76 -28.84 25.11
N GLY A 17 18.83 -27.93 24.77
CA GLY A 17 19.05 -26.80 23.85
C GLY A 17 20.23 -25.87 24.20
N GLY A 18 20.68 -25.85 25.45
CA GLY A 18 21.90 -25.14 25.86
C GLY A 18 23.22 -25.82 25.44
N ALA A 19 23.21 -27.13 25.24
CA ALA A 19 24.37 -27.90 24.81
C ALA A 19 24.51 -27.98 23.28
N THR A 20 23.39 -27.91 22.53
CA THR A 20 23.42 -27.82 21.06
C THR A 20 24.02 -26.49 20.58
N ARG A 21 23.73 -25.38 21.27
CA ARG A 21 24.34 -24.08 20.97
C ARG A 21 25.86 -24.05 21.15
N LYS A 22 26.37 -24.60 22.26
CA LYS A 22 27.82 -24.69 22.51
C LYS A 22 28.52 -25.60 21.50
N ASP A 23 27.92 -26.75 21.18
CA ASP A 23 28.44 -27.68 20.17
C ASP A 23 28.51 -27.04 18.77
N LEU A 24 27.49 -26.26 18.39
CA LEU A 24 27.49 -25.51 17.13
C LEU A 24 28.56 -24.41 17.09
N ASP A 25 28.76 -23.69 18.20
CA ASP A 25 29.78 -22.64 18.29
C ASP A 25 31.21 -23.23 18.22
N GLU A 26 31.45 -24.40 18.82
CA GLU A 26 32.71 -25.15 18.71
C GLU A 26 32.95 -25.66 17.29
N LYS A 27 31.92 -26.20 16.64
CA LYS A 27 31.96 -26.61 15.22
C LYS A 27 32.28 -25.43 14.30
N LEU A 28 31.69 -24.27 14.54
CA LEU A 28 31.99 -23.04 13.80
C LEU A 28 33.45 -22.63 13.98
N ALA A 29 33.96 -22.63 15.22
CA ALA A 29 35.36 -22.30 15.48
C ALA A 29 36.31 -23.27 14.75
N ALA A 30 35.99 -24.56 14.72
CA ALA A 30 36.77 -25.57 14.02
C ALA A 30 36.78 -25.38 12.49
N VAL A 31 35.66 -24.97 11.89
CA VAL A 31 35.57 -24.67 10.44
C VAL A 31 36.35 -23.41 10.08
N LEU A 32 36.34 -22.40 10.95
CA LEU A 32 37.07 -21.15 10.72
C LEU A 32 38.58 -21.29 10.92
N ALA A 33 39.02 -22.26 11.73
CA ALA A 33 40.42 -22.51 12.03
C ALA A 33 41.14 -23.34 10.94
N SER A 34 40.44 -24.25 10.25
CA SER A 34 41.07 -25.14 9.26
C SER A 34 40.18 -25.45 8.07
N ARG A 35 40.74 -25.28 6.85
CA ARG A 35 40.09 -25.67 5.58
C ARG A 35 39.81 -27.19 5.50
N GLY A 36 40.51 -28.01 6.28
CA GLY A 36 40.28 -29.46 6.36
C GLY A 36 38.95 -29.86 7.03
N ASN A 37 38.33 -28.94 7.78
CA ASN A 37 37.09 -29.16 8.51
C ASN A 37 35.83 -28.75 7.72
N ALA A 38 35.95 -28.50 6.42
CA ALA A 38 34.88 -28.00 5.57
C ALA A 38 33.61 -28.86 5.61
N ASN A 39 33.74 -30.18 5.78
CA ASN A 39 32.58 -31.08 5.88
C ASN A 39 31.65 -30.78 7.07
N ILE A 40 32.15 -30.14 8.13
CA ILE A 40 31.35 -29.74 9.29
C ILE A 40 30.28 -28.70 8.92
N VAL A 41 30.44 -28.00 7.79
CA VAL A 41 29.39 -27.12 7.25
C VAL A 41 28.10 -27.87 6.96
N PHE A 42 28.17 -29.14 6.53
CA PHE A 42 26.96 -29.97 6.37
C PHE A 42 26.27 -30.24 7.69
N ASP A 43 27.04 -30.56 8.74
CA ASP A 43 26.47 -30.78 10.07
C ASP A 43 25.71 -29.51 10.51
N ILE A 44 26.27 -28.30 10.29
CA ILE A 44 25.60 -27.04 10.64
C ILE A 44 24.33 -26.81 9.80
N LEU A 45 24.36 -27.11 8.50
CA LEU A 45 23.18 -27.00 7.63
C LEU A 45 22.07 -28.00 8.00
N GLU A 46 22.43 -29.20 8.45
CA GLU A 46 21.46 -30.21 8.92
C GLU A 46 20.66 -29.69 10.13
N TYR A 47 21.28 -28.90 11.01
CA TYR A 47 20.55 -28.26 12.12
C TYR A 47 19.58 -27.15 11.67
N LEU A 48 19.74 -26.57 10.47
CA LEU A 48 18.74 -25.65 9.90
C LEU A 48 17.45 -26.37 9.49
N GLU A 49 17.52 -27.67 9.21
CA GLU A 49 16.38 -28.50 8.83
C GLU A 49 15.69 -29.16 10.05
N SER A 50 16.19 -28.91 11.26
CA SER A 50 15.62 -29.44 12.51
C SER A 50 14.23 -28.88 12.79
N ASP A 51 13.38 -29.67 13.46
CA ASP A 51 12.04 -29.24 13.89
C ASP A 51 12.08 -28.41 15.19
N LYS A 52 13.22 -28.32 15.87
CA LYS A 52 13.36 -27.60 17.14
C LYS A 52 13.77 -26.14 16.92
N GLU A 53 12.93 -25.20 17.35
CA GLU A 53 13.15 -23.77 17.14
C GLU A 53 14.48 -23.25 17.72
N ASP A 54 14.87 -23.71 18.91
CA ASP A 54 16.13 -23.31 19.56
C ASP A 54 17.37 -23.74 18.76
N ASP A 55 17.34 -24.95 18.19
CA ASP A 55 18.44 -25.50 17.41
C ASP A 55 18.56 -24.77 16.07
N VAL A 56 17.41 -24.49 15.42
CA VAL A 56 17.36 -23.70 14.18
C VAL A 56 17.87 -22.28 14.45
N GLN A 57 17.47 -21.65 15.56
CA GLN A 57 17.95 -20.31 15.91
C GLN A 57 19.48 -20.27 16.07
N ALA A 58 20.06 -21.26 16.76
CA ALA A 58 21.50 -21.37 16.94
C ALA A 58 22.22 -21.64 15.61
N ALA A 59 21.64 -22.48 14.74
CA ALA A 59 22.16 -22.78 13.42
C ALA A 59 22.14 -21.57 12.48
N VAL A 60 21.07 -20.77 12.48
CA VAL A 60 20.97 -19.53 11.69
C VAL A 60 22.05 -18.52 12.10
N ARG A 61 22.26 -18.33 13.41
CA ARG A 61 23.32 -17.44 13.93
C ARG A 61 24.72 -17.92 13.52
N ASN A 62 24.97 -19.22 13.61
CA ASN A 62 26.24 -19.81 13.21
C ASN A 62 26.46 -19.70 11.69
N CYS A 63 25.45 -20.00 10.87
CA CYS A 63 25.52 -19.81 9.41
C CYS A 63 25.76 -18.35 9.03
N SER A 64 25.08 -17.42 9.69
CA SER A 64 25.29 -15.99 9.49
C SER A 64 26.75 -15.60 9.75
N LYS A 65 27.33 -16.05 10.87
CA LYS A 65 28.71 -15.74 11.23
C LYS A 65 29.72 -16.43 10.30
N LEU A 66 29.47 -17.69 9.95
CA LEU A 66 30.29 -18.45 9.02
C LEU A 66 30.38 -17.72 7.68
N PHE A 67 29.26 -17.53 6.99
CA PHE A 67 29.28 -16.94 5.66
C PHE A 67 29.66 -15.46 5.66
N GLN A 68 29.43 -14.73 6.74
CA GLN A 68 30.00 -13.39 6.91
C GLN A 68 31.53 -13.41 6.82
N THR A 69 32.18 -14.25 7.62
CA THR A 69 33.66 -14.33 7.60
C THR A 69 34.22 -14.82 6.27
N TYR A 70 33.55 -15.76 5.59
CA TYR A 70 33.98 -16.26 4.28
C TYR A 70 33.80 -15.23 3.15
N LEU A 71 32.74 -14.42 3.20
CA LEU A 71 32.53 -13.29 2.29
C LEU A 71 33.58 -12.19 2.50
N GLU A 72 33.83 -11.81 3.76
CA GLU A 72 34.85 -10.81 4.12
C GLU A 72 36.27 -11.24 3.68
N LYS A 73 36.60 -12.53 3.82
CA LYS A 73 37.89 -13.10 3.40
C LYS A 73 38.00 -13.37 1.89
N ARG A 74 36.93 -13.19 1.10
CA ARG A 74 36.85 -13.55 -0.33
C ARG A 74 37.24 -15.00 -0.61
N GLU A 75 36.80 -15.90 0.27
CA GLU A 75 37.02 -17.35 0.16
C GLU A 75 35.88 -18.07 -0.60
N LEU A 76 34.94 -17.31 -1.17
CA LEU A 76 33.91 -17.80 -2.07
C LEU A 76 34.32 -17.58 -3.53
N HIS A 77 33.84 -18.44 -4.42
CA HIS A 77 34.10 -18.29 -5.85
C HIS A 77 33.38 -17.06 -6.41
N VAL A 78 34.09 -16.27 -7.21
CA VAL A 78 33.57 -15.08 -7.91
C VAL A 78 33.50 -15.41 -9.40
N GLY A 79 32.31 -15.35 -9.99
CA GLY A 79 32.05 -15.73 -11.37
C GLY A 79 30.90 -16.74 -11.53
N VAL A 80 30.69 -17.19 -12.77
CA VAL A 80 29.62 -18.14 -13.11
C VAL A 80 29.86 -19.48 -12.43
N LEU A 81 28.87 -19.95 -11.67
CA LEU A 81 28.92 -21.24 -10.99
C LEU A 81 28.42 -22.36 -11.92
N SER A 82 29.27 -23.36 -12.19
CA SER A 82 28.84 -24.60 -12.84
C SER A 82 27.89 -25.41 -11.94
N ALA A 83 27.08 -26.30 -12.51
CA ALA A 83 26.20 -27.17 -11.73
C ALA A 83 27.02 -28.17 -10.88
N GLU A 84 26.52 -28.56 -9.69
CA GLU A 84 27.22 -29.49 -8.78
C GLU A 84 27.52 -30.87 -9.41
N ASP A 85 26.72 -31.26 -10.42
CA ASP A 85 26.80 -32.56 -11.09
C ASP A 85 27.66 -32.55 -12.38
N GLU A 86 28.13 -31.38 -12.84
CA GLU A 86 29.06 -31.31 -13.96
C GLU A 86 30.49 -31.58 -13.48
N SER A 87 31.19 -32.49 -14.16
CA SER A 87 32.60 -32.77 -13.88
C SER A 87 33.41 -31.49 -14.05
N LEU A 88 33.84 -30.89 -12.93
CA LEU A 88 34.66 -29.68 -12.92
C LEU A 88 35.92 -29.92 -13.76
N PRO A 89 36.29 -29.01 -14.68
CA PRO A 89 37.49 -29.13 -15.49
C PRO A 89 38.73 -29.46 -14.63
N ASP A 90 39.54 -30.43 -15.07
CA ASP A 90 40.78 -30.83 -14.38
C ASP A 90 41.84 -29.70 -14.29
N THR A 91 41.61 -28.61 -15.01
CA THR A 91 42.44 -27.40 -15.02
C THR A 91 42.26 -26.49 -13.80
N LEU A 92 41.23 -26.69 -12.97
CA LEU A 92 40.95 -25.87 -11.79
C LEU A 92 41.82 -26.29 -10.59
N SER A 93 42.45 -25.33 -9.91
CA SER A 93 43.27 -25.60 -8.73
C SER A 93 42.42 -26.13 -7.56
N ALA A 94 43.03 -26.87 -6.63
CA ALA A 94 42.33 -27.38 -5.44
C ALA A 94 41.66 -26.26 -4.62
N GLU A 95 42.27 -25.07 -4.60
CA GLU A 95 41.67 -23.88 -3.97
C GLU A 95 40.43 -23.39 -4.72
N GLN A 96 40.46 -23.35 -6.06
CA GLN A 96 39.29 -22.93 -6.85
C GLN A 96 38.12 -23.91 -6.68
N LYS A 97 38.39 -25.23 -6.69
CA LYS A 97 37.40 -26.27 -6.43
C LYS A 97 36.78 -26.11 -5.03
N TYR A 98 37.60 -25.80 -4.02
CA TYR A 98 37.12 -25.50 -2.67
C TYR A 98 36.22 -24.25 -2.61
N LYS A 99 36.61 -23.17 -3.26
CA LYS A 99 35.81 -21.92 -3.31
C LYS A 99 34.46 -22.11 -4.01
N MET A 100 34.42 -22.91 -5.08
CA MET A 100 33.17 -23.26 -5.78
C MET A 100 32.27 -24.09 -4.88
N TRP A 101 32.83 -25.10 -4.22
CA TRP A 101 32.10 -25.93 -3.25
C TRP A 101 31.52 -25.11 -2.08
N MET A 102 32.28 -24.17 -1.51
CA MET A 102 31.77 -23.27 -0.47
C MET A 102 30.64 -22.37 -0.99
N ARG A 103 30.67 -21.94 -2.25
CA ARG A 103 29.60 -21.15 -2.87
C ARG A 103 28.31 -21.97 -3.05
N HIS A 104 28.41 -23.24 -3.39
CA HIS A 104 27.27 -24.17 -3.38
C HIS A 104 26.63 -24.32 -1.99
N ARG A 105 27.46 -24.44 -0.95
CA ARG A 105 26.96 -24.51 0.45
C ARG A 105 26.35 -23.19 0.92
N TYR A 106 26.88 -22.06 0.47
CA TYR A 106 26.23 -20.76 0.67
C TYR A 106 24.83 -20.72 0.02
N ASN A 107 24.71 -21.15 -1.24
CA ASN A 107 23.40 -21.21 -1.92
C ASN A 107 22.43 -22.17 -1.23
N SER A 108 22.94 -23.30 -0.70
CA SER A 108 22.15 -24.23 0.11
C SER A 108 21.65 -23.56 1.39
N CYS A 109 22.52 -22.82 2.10
CA CYS A 109 22.14 -22.05 3.28
C CYS A 109 21.06 -21.01 2.97
N VAL A 110 21.21 -20.28 1.85
CA VAL A 110 20.21 -19.30 1.40
C VAL A 110 18.88 -19.99 1.14
N ALA A 111 18.87 -21.13 0.45
CA ALA A 111 17.64 -21.89 0.22
C ALA A 111 16.96 -22.32 1.54
N CYS A 112 17.74 -22.87 2.49
CA CYS A 112 17.21 -23.21 3.82
C CYS A 112 16.62 -21.97 4.52
N LEU A 113 17.32 -20.84 4.54
CA LEU A 113 16.83 -19.60 5.15
C LEU A 113 15.54 -19.09 4.49
N LEU A 114 15.41 -19.21 3.17
CA LEU A 114 14.21 -18.84 2.43
C LEU A 114 13.02 -19.74 2.79
N ASP A 115 13.25 -21.02 3.08
CA ASP A 115 12.22 -21.96 3.52
C ASP A 115 11.81 -21.70 4.99
N LEU A 116 12.75 -21.28 5.84
CA LEU A 116 12.46 -20.89 7.23
C LEU A 116 11.50 -19.71 7.33
N MET A 117 11.44 -18.84 6.31
CA MET A 117 10.49 -17.71 6.28
C MET A 117 9.01 -18.13 6.30
N HIS A 118 8.70 -19.41 6.03
CA HIS A 118 7.31 -19.91 5.97
C HIS A 118 6.98 -20.92 7.07
N ARG A 119 7.98 -21.65 7.58
CA ARG A 119 7.76 -22.87 8.37
C ARG A 119 7.58 -22.66 9.86
N PHE A 120 8.12 -21.58 10.43
CA PHE A 120 8.31 -21.43 11.87
C PHE A 120 7.65 -20.18 12.46
N SER A 121 7.77 -19.99 13.77
CA SER A 121 7.29 -18.81 14.49
C SER A 121 7.84 -17.49 13.93
N PHE A 122 7.12 -16.39 14.14
CA PHE A 122 7.49 -15.06 13.63
C PHE A 122 8.92 -14.64 14.01
N GLN A 123 9.39 -15.02 15.21
CA GLN A 123 10.75 -14.71 15.67
C GLN A 123 11.83 -15.36 14.78
N LEU A 124 11.63 -16.60 14.36
CA LEU A 124 12.55 -17.30 13.46
C LEU A 124 12.46 -16.78 12.03
N GLN A 125 11.25 -16.47 11.56
CA GLN A 125 11.04 -15.87 10.25
C GLN A 125 11.71 -14.50 10.15
N GLU A 126 11.58 -13.65 11.18
CA GLU A 126 12.27 -12.37 11.31
C GLU A 126 13.79 -12.56 11.30
N LEU A 127 14.31 -13.50 12.09
CA LEU A 127 15.74 -13.79 12.14
C LEU A 127 16.28 -14.24 10.76
N ALA A 128 15.55 -15.12 10.07
CA ALA A 128 15.90 -15.56 8.71
C ALA A 128 15.92 -14.39 7.73
N LEU A 129 14.88 -13.54 7.73
CA LEU A 129 14.81 -12.34 6.90
C LEU A 129 15.99 -11.38 7.18
N CYS A 130 16.27 -11.09 8.45
CA CYS A 130 17.39 -10.22 8.84
C CYS A 130 18.74 -10.81 8.40
N THR A 131 18.90 -12.13 8.46
CA THR A 131 20.12 -12.82 8.02
C THR A 131 20.27 -12.76 6.50
N LEU A 132 19.20 -12.96 5.74
CA LEU A 132 19.18 -12.82 4.28
C LEU A 132 19.51 -11.38 3.86
N MET A 133 18.97 -10.38 4.55
CA MET A 133 19.29 -8.97 4.27
C MET A 133 20.75 -8.62 4.60
N LYS A 134 21.30 -9.18 5.68
CA LYS A 134 22.75 -9.07 5.96
C LYS A 134 23.59 -9.72 4.86
N PHE A 135 23.14 -10.85 4.32
CA PHE A 135 23.81 -11.47 3.17
C PHE A 135 23.77 -10.57 1.94
N ILE A 136 22.66 -9.93 1.62
CA ILE A 136 22.59 -8.94 0.53
C ILE A 136 23.58 -7.78 0.77
N GLN A 137 23.66 -7.26 2.01
CA GLN A 137 24.65 -6.21 2.36
C GLN A 137 26.09 -6.68 2.16
N LEU A 138 26.40 -7.93 2.50
CA LEU A 138 27.73 -8.50 2.36
C LEU A 138 28.08 -8.81 0.91
N GLU A 139 27.15 -9.39 0.14
CA GLU A 139 27.33 -9.63 -1.30
C GLU A 139 27.48 -8.29 -2.06
N ALA A 140 26.83 -7.22 -1.60
CA ALA A 140 27.02 -5.89 -2.17
C ALA A 140 28.42 -5.30 -1.89
N LYS A 141 28.99 -5.55 -0.71
CA LYS A 141 30.35 -5.11 -0.34
C LYS A 141 31.44 -5.99 -0.97
N PHE A 142 31.15 -7.27 -1.11
CA PHE A 142 32.04 -8.30 -1.65
C PHE A 142 31.32 -9.05 -2.78
N PRO A 143 31.27 -8.46 -3.99
CA PRO A 143 30.54 -9.04 -5.12
C PRO A 143 31.05 -10.43 -5.48
N LEU A 144 30.11 -11.32 -5.77
CA LEU A 144 30.37 -12.70 -6.20
C LEU A 144 30.24 -12.86 -7.73
N GLU A 145 29.86 -11.79 -8.42
CA GLU A 145 29.87 -11.71 -9.88
C GLU A 145 31.02 -10.80 -10.32
N ASN A 146 31.73 -11.22 -11.37
CA ASN A 146 32.75 -10.37 -11.99
C ASN A 146 32.03 -9.30 -12.83
N ALA A 147 32.11 -8.04 -12.40
CA ALA A 147 31.78 -6.92 -13.27
C ALA A 147 32.90 -6.79 -14.32
N GLU A 148 32.80 -7.55 -15.40
CA GLU A 148 33.81 -7.52 -16.47
C GLU A 148 33.95 -6.14 -17.13
N TRP A 149 32.98 -5.24 -16.94
CA TRP A 149 32.99 -3.90 -17.51
C TRP A 149 32.43 -2.86 -16.51
N LYS A 150 33.30 -1.93 -16.12
CA LYS A 150 33.10 -0.71 -15.29
C LYS A 150 33.14 -0.92 -13.78
N GLU A 151 33.74 0.07 -13.11
CA GLU A 151 33.88 0.27 -11.65
C GLU A 151 32.53 0.45 -10.91
N SER A 152 31.48 -0.23 -11.36
CA SER A 152 30.14 -0.23 -10.79
C SER A 152 29.97 -1.44 -9.88
N CYS A 153 29.73 -1.21 -8.59
CA CYS A 153 29.31 -2.27 -7.67
C CYS A 153 28.02 -2.92 -8.18
N VAL A 154 28.00 -4.25 -8.31
CA VAL A 154 26.82 -5.03 -8.72
C VAL A 154 25.92 -5.21 -7.50
N PHE A 155 24.65 -4.81 -7.62
CA PHE A 155 23.65 -5.04 -6.59
C PHE A 155 23.19 -6.52 -6.63
N PRO A 156 23.12 -7.25 -5.49
CA PRO A 156 22.69 -8.66 -5.44
C PRO A 156 21.21 -8.89 -5.77
N ARG A 157 20.86 -8.75 -7.05
CA ARG A 157 19.47 -8.75 -7.51
C ARG A 157 18.79 -10.11 -7.39
N GLU A 158 19.50 -11.21 -7.66
CA GLU A 158 18.92 -12.56 -7.61
C GLU A 158 18.61 -13.03 -6.18
N LEU A 159 19.46 -12.67 -5.21
CA LEU A 159 19.18 -12.94 -3.80
C LEU A 159 17.97 -12.12 -3.33
N LEU A 160 17.93 -10.81 -3.62
CA LEU A 160 16.77 -9.97 -3.31
C LEU A 160 15.49 -10.51 -3.97
N LYS A 161 15.56 -10.92 -5.24
CA LYS A 161 14.44 -11.52 -5.97
C LYS A 161 13.92 -12.77 -5.28
N SER A 162 14.81 -13.62 -4.76
CA SER A 162 14.41 -14.83 -4.03
C SER A 162 13.69 -14.47 -2.72
N VAL A 163 14.17 -13.47 -1.99
CA VAL A 163 13.50 -12.93 -0.78
C VAL A 163 12.13 -12.35 -1.14
N ILE A 164 12.02 -11.51 -2.17
CA ILE A 164 10.76 -10.90 -2.59
C ILE A 164 9.76 -11.96 -3.07
N ASN A 165 10.19 -12.99 -3.81
CA ASN A 165 9.30 -14.08 -4.22
C ASN A 165 8.76 -14.86 -3.01
N ARG A 166 9.55 -14.99 -1.93
CA ARG A 166 9.12 -15.60 -0.68
C ARG A 166 8.16 -14.69 0.10
N LEU A 167 8.39 -13.37 0.15
CA LEU A 167 7.45 -12.42 0.77
C LEU A 167 6.12 -12.30 0.01
N LEU A 168 6.15 -12.51 -1.31
CA LEU A 168 5.00 -12.47 -2.20
C LEU A 168 4.48 -13.87 -2.54
N HIS A 169 4.56 -14.80 -1.60
CA HIS A 169 4.03 -16.15 -1.81
C HIS A 169 2.50 -16.11 -1.98
N GLU A 170 1.97 -17.05 -2.77
CA GLU A 170 0.55 -17.05 -3.18
C GLU A 170 -0.40 -17.49 -2.06
N ASP A 171 0.07 -18.39 -1.17
CA ASP A 171 -0.77 -19.06 -0.17
C ASP A 171 -0.59 -18.58 1.28
N THR A 172 0.45 -17.79 1.57
CA THR A 172 0.84 -17.46 2.94
C THR A 172 0.83 -15.96 3.18
N ASP A 173 0.08 -15.52 4.18
CA ASP A 173 0.08 -14.12 4.61
C ASP A 173 1.44 -13.75 5.21
N SER A 174 2.12 -12.80 4.57
CA SER A 174 3.46 -12.33 4.95
C SER A 174 3.43 -10.90 5.50
N THR A 175 2.24 -10.37 5.85
CA THR A 175 2.06 -8.96 6.26
C THR A 175 3.03 -8.55 7.39
N SER A 176 3.21 -9.39 8.41
CA SER A 176 4.13 -9.09 9.53
C SER A 176 5.60 -9.03 9.09
N LEU A 177 6.01 -9.92 8.18
CA LEU A 177 7.38 -9.91 7.63
C LEU A 177 7.59 -8.73 6.68
N ILE A 178 6.56 -8.34 5.93
CA ILE A 178 6.58 -7.16 5.07
C ILE A 178 6.76 -5.89 5.91
N PHE A 179 6.08 -5.79 7.06
CA PHE A 179 6.26 -4.67 7.98
C PHE A 179 7.70 -4.63 8.53
N ARG A 180 8.26 -5.78 8.90
CA ARG A 180 9.68 -5.87 9.31
C ARG A 180 10.64 -5.50 8.19
N PHE A 181 10.31 -5.86 6.95
CA PHE A 181 11.08 -5.55 5.75
C PHE A 181 11.06 -4.06 5.39
N GLN A 182 10.05 -3.31 5.85
CA GLN A 182 9.89 -1.88 5.58
C GLN A 182 11.12 -1.05 6.01
N GLU A 183 11.81 -1.44 7.08
CA GLU A 183 13.06 -0.78 7.51
C GLU A 183 14.13 -0.79 6.42
N TYR A 184 14.16 -1.83 5.58
CA TYR A 184 15.12 -1.92 4.47
C TYR A 184 14.69 -1.11 3.23
N LEU A 185 13.43 -0.72 3.13
CA LEU A 185 12.93 0.17 2.06
C LEU A 185 13.40 1.61 2.24
N GLU A 186 13.95 1.97 3.40
CA GLU A 186 14.62 3.26 3.61
C GLU A 186 15.82 3.44 2.68
N TYR A 187 16.50 2.34 2.31
CA TYR A 187 17.59 2.38 1.34
C TYR A 187 17.04 2.55 -0.09
N ASP A 188 17.51 3.57 -0.80
CA ASP A 188 16.99 3.96 -2.11
C ASP A 188 17.24 2.90 -3.19
N ASP A 189 18.39 2.24 -3.17
CA ASP A 189 18.71 1.13 -4.09
C ASP A 189 17.84 -0.10 -3.82
N VAL A 190 17.68 -0.50 -2.55
CA VAL A 190 16.78 -1.60 -2.16
C VAL A 190 15.36 -1.30 -2.58
N ARG A 191 14.87 -0.07 -2.35
CA ARG A 191 13.53 0.37 -2.77
C ARG A 191 13.34 0.25 -4.28
N TYR A 192 14.27 0.80 -5.06
CA TYR A 192 14.23 0.73 -6.52
C TYR A 192 14.17 -0.71 -7.02
N TYR A 193 15.11 -1.55 -6.58
CA TYR A 193 15.14 -2.94 -7.05
C TYR A 193 13.94 -3.73 -6.57
N THR A 194 13.48 -3.52 -5.33
CA THR A 194 12.25 -4.13 -4.81
C THR A 194 11.06 -3.79 -5.69
N MET A 195 10.86 -2.52 -6.06
CA MET A 195 9.78 -2.12 -6.98
C MET A 195 9.88 -2.84 -8.33
N THR A 196 11.08 -2.94 -8.91
CA THR A 196 11.25 -3.67 -10.19
C THR A 196 10.91 -5.15 -10.07
N LEU A 197 11.28 -5.78 -8.96
CA LEU A 197 11.05 -7.20 -8.70
C LEU A 197 9.58 -7.50 -8.39
N ILE A 198 8.90 -6.61 -7.65
CA ILE A 198 7.45 -6.68 -7.45
C ILE A 198 6.74 -6.65 -8.82
N ASN A 199 7.13 -5.72 -9.69
CA ASN A 199 6.55 -5.62 -11.03
C ASN A 199 6.73 -6.91 -11.85
N GLU A 200 7.93 -7.50 -11.81
CA GLU A 200 8.21 -8.78 -12.47
C GLU A 200 7.38 -9.93 -11.87
N SER A 201 7.19 -9.97 -10.54
CA SER A 201 6.35 -10.97 -9.88
C SER A 201 4.87 -10.82 -10.25
N ILE A 202 4.34 -9.60 -10.28
CA ILE A 202 2.97 -9.31 -10.72
C ILE A 202 2.75 -9.81 -12.16
N ILE A 203 3.66 -9.49 -13.08
CA ILE A 203 3.56 -9.92 -14.48
C ILE A 203 3.64 -11.45 -14.61
N ARG A 204 4.55 -12.09 -13.87
CA ARG A 204 4.72 -13.55 -13.88
C ARG A 204 3.47 -14.27 -13.38
N VAL A 205 2.90 -13.83 -12.26
CA VAL A 205 1.67 -14.41 -11.70
C VAL A 205 0.50 -14.15 -12.65
N HIS A 206 0.40 -12.95 -13.22
CA HIS A 206 -0.64 -12.63 -14.20
C HIS A 206 -0.66 -13.60 -15.40
N GLN A 207 0.51 -13.87 -15.98
CA GLN A 207 0.64 -14.81 -17.11
C GLN A 207 0.25 -16.25 -16.74
N LYS A 208 0.56 -16.68 -15.52
CA LYS A 208 0.23 -18.04 -15.04
C LYS A 208 -1.25 -18.22 -14.73
N THR A 209 -1.86 -17.24 -14.08
CA THR A 209 -3.15 -17.44 -13.41
C THR A 209 -4.37 -17.07 -14.26
N LYS A 210 -4.18 -16.52 -15.48
CA LYS A 210 -5.24 -16.19 -16.45
C LYS A 210 -6.52 -15.63 -15.78
N GLU A 211 -6.35 -14.58 -14.99
CA GLU A 211 -7.44 -13.84 -14.28
C GLU A 211 -8.02 -14.46 -12.99
N MET A 212 -7.47 -15.56 -12.46
CA MET A 212 -7.88 -16.03 -11.13
C MET A 212 -7.49 -15.02 -10.04
N VAL A 213 -8.43 -14.72 -9.14
CA VAL A 213 -8.19 -13.84 -7.99
C VAL A 213 -7.39 -14.64 -6.96
N LEU A 214 -6.21 -14.14 -6.60
CA LEU A 214 -5.39 -14.65 -5.50
C LEU A 214 -5.37 -13.61 -4.36
N PRO A 215 -6.34 -13.65 -3.43
CA PRO A 215 -6.52 -12.58 -2.45
C PRO A 215 -5.32 -12.40 -1.51
N ILE A 216 -4.65 -13.50 -1.14
CA ILE A 216 -3.49 -13.49 -0.23
C ILE A 216 -2.29 -12.84 -0.94
N PHE A 217 -1.96 -13.29 -2.16
CA PHE A 217 -0.95 -12.66 -3.01
C PHE A 217 -1.22 -11.16 -3.19
N GLN A 218 -2.45 -10.78 -3.55
CA GLN A 218 -2.83 -9.39 -3.75
C GLN A 218 -2.71 -8.56 -2.47
N ASN A 219 -3.04 -9.14 -1.31
CA ASN A 219 -2.87 -8.47 -0.02
C ASN A 219 -1.38 -8.28 0.32
N ASN A 220 -0.55 -9.31 0.13
CA ASN A 220 0.91 -9.22 0.32
C ASN A 220 1.53 -8.15 -0.59
N VAL A 221 1.15 -8.14 -1.88
CA VAL A 221 1.60 -7.13 -2.84
C VAL A 221 1.12 -5.74 -2.43
N PHE A 222 -0.15 -5.57 -2.05
CA PHE A 222 -0.68 -4.29 -1.59
C PHE A 222 0.07 -3.78 -0.35
N CYS A 223 0.25 -4.63 0.66
CA CYS A 223 1.00 -4.29 1.88
C CYS A 223 2.42 -3.84 1.54
N LEU A 224 3.12 -4.57 0.68
CA LEU A 224 4.49 -4.25 0.31
C LEU A 224 4.62 -2.99 -0.54
N ILE A 225 3.67 -2.71 -1.45
CA ILE A 225 3.70 -1.47 -2.23
C ILE A 225 3.28 -0.27 -1.36
N SER A 226 2.31 -0.46 -0.46
CA SER A 226 1.83 0.60 0.44
C SER A 226 2.86 1.03 1.49
N SER A 227 3.82 0.17 1.82
CA SER A 227 4.93 0.50 2.74
C SER A 227 6.06 1.28 2.06
N ILE A 228 6.01 1.46 0.73
CA ILE A 228 7.03 2.21 -0.02
C ILE A 228 6.76 3.70 0.14
N ASN A 229 7.59 4.35 0.95
CA ASN A 229 7.63 5.81 1.05
C ASN A 229 8.46 6.37 -0.10
N MET A 230 7.82 7.09 -1.02
CA MET A 230 8.50 7.73 -2.14
C MET A 230 9.09 9.09 -1.71
N PRO A 231 10.32 9.43 -2.12
CA PRO A 231 10.89 10.72 -1.81
C PRO A 231 10.21 11.83 -2.63
N VAL A 232 9.97 12.98 -2.00
CA VAL A 232 9.34 14.15 -2.65
C VAL A 232 10.38 14.94 -3.47
N GLU A 233 11.62 15.02 -2.98
CA GLU A 233 12.70 15.82 -3.57
C GLU A 233 13.91 14.98 -3.99
N GLU A 234 14.58 15.34 -5.09
CA GLU A 234 15.75 14.61 -5.62
C GLU A 234 16.94 14.59 -4.65
N ASN A 235 17.09 15.63 -3.82
CA ASN A 235 18.19 15.78 -2.85
C ASN A 235 18.11 14.78 -1.67
N THR A 236 17.01 14.05 -1.54
CA THR A 236 16.82 13.06 -0.47
C THR A 236 17.46 11.70 -0.78
N LEU A 237 17.81 11.44 -2.05
CA LEU A 237 18.41 10.17 -2.49
C LEU A 237 19.89 10.09 -2.07
N SER A 238 20.11 9.71 -0.82
CA SER A 238 21.41 9.74 -0.15
C SER A 238 21.72 8.44 0.60
N ASN A 239 20.70 7.65 0.93
CA ASN A 239 20.85 6.47 1.76
C ASN A 239 20.85 5.23 0.87
N PHE A 240 22.03 4.80 0.44
CA PHE A 240 22.20 3.60 -0.38
C PHE A 240 22.80 2.47 0.45
N LEU A 241 22.25 1.27 0.30
CA LEU A 241 22.81 0.05 0.90
C LEU A 241 24.21 -0.24 0.33
N VAL A 242 24.38 0.03 -0.96
CA VAL A 242 25.63 -0.17 -1.70
C VAL A 242 26.33 1.16 -1.88
N ALA A 243 27.41 1.39 -1.13
CA ALA A 243 28.26 2.56 -1.29
C ALA A 243 29.02 2.48 -2.63
N GLN A 244 28.58 3.26 -3.62
CA GLN A 244 29.28 3.40 -4.90
C GLN A 244 30.37 4.47 -4.80
N LYS A 245 31.59 4.13 -5.26
CA LYS A 245 32.74 5.06 -5.30
C LYS A 245 32.62 6.10 -6.42
N ALA A 246 31.96 5.75 -7.52
CA ALA A 246 31.56 6.66 -8.58
C ALA A 246 30.09 6.40 -8.88
N LYS A 247 29.27 7.46 -8.95
CA LYS A 247 27.88 7.37 -9.42
C LYS A 247 27.92 7.51 -10.94
N PRO A 248 27.92 6.43 -11.75
CA PRO A 248 27.86 6.58 -13.19
C PRO A 248 26.56 7.30 -13.56
N ASP A 249 26.59 8.18 -14.56
CA ASP A 249 25.41 8.94 -15.01
C ASP A 249 24.22 8.03 -15.37
N ASP A 250 24.45 6.74 -15.66
CA ASP A 250 23.43 5.75 -15.98
C ASP A 250 22.84 5.01 -14.76
N TRP A 251 23.25 5.34 -13.53
CA TRP A 251 22.76 4.64 -12.33
C TRP A 251 21.29 4.99 -12.05
N LYS A 252 20.38 4.17 -12.60
CA LYS A 252 18.92 4.35 -12.48
C LYS A 252 18.41 4.49 -11.04
N PRO A 253 18.91 3.71 -10.05
CA PRO A 253 18.56 3.90 -8.64
C PRO A 253 18.86 5.28 -8.05
N ALA A 254 19.78 6.06 -8.63
CA ALA A 254 20.07 7.42 -8.18
C ALA A 254 19.15 8.49 -8.81
N LYS A 255 18.28 8.12 -9.77
CA LYS A 255 17.40 9.05 -10.48
C LYS A 255 15.97 8.94 -9.98
N LEU A 256 15.44 9.98 -9.33
CA LEU A 256 14.06 10.01 -8.83
C LEU A 256 13.03 9.76 -9.94
N LYS A 257 13.26 10.27 -11.15
CA LYS A 257 12.39 10.04 -12.31
C LYS A 257 12.25 8.55 -12.64
N GLU A 258 13.31 7.76 -12.49
CA GLU A 258 13.25 6.31 -12.71
C GLU A 258 12.47 5.61 -11.60
N HIS A 259 12.63 6.03 -10.33
CA HIS A 259 11.80 5.55 -9.23
C HIS A 259 10.31 5.79 -9.49
N LYS A 260 9.92 7.03 -9.83
CA LYS A 260 8.52 7.38 -10.15
C LYS A 260 7.99 6.54 -11.34
N ARG A 261 8.81 6.31 -12.37
CA ARG A 261 8.44 5.45 -13.52
C ARG A 261 8.22 3.99 -13.14
N VAL A 262 9.02 3.44 -12.23
CA VAL A 262 8.82 2.06 -11.78
C VAL A 262 7.62 1.98 -10.84
N PHE A 263 7.46 2.94 -9.93
CA PHE A 263 6.31 3.05 -9.03
C PHE A 263 4.98 3.11 -9.80
N GLU A 264 4.88 3.97 -10.81
CA GLU A 264 3.70 4.04 -11.70
C GLU A 264 3.44 2.68 -12.38
N ARG A 265 4.46 2.04 -12.94
CA ARG A 265 4.30 0.73 -13.61
C ARG A 265 3.82 -0.36 -12.67
N VAL A 266 4.35 -0.41 -11.44
CA VAL A 266 3.94 -1.37 -10.40
C VAL A 266 2.45 -1.17 -10.07
N TRP A 267 2.02 0.05 -9.76
CA TRP A 267 0.63 0.34 -9.46
C TRP A 267 -0.29 0.06 -10.64
N MET A 268 0.07 0.47 -11.85
CA MET A 268 -0.73 0.22 -13.06
C MET A 268 -0.90 -1.28 -13.32
N ASN A 269 0.16 -2.09 -13.15
CA ASN A 269 0.06 -3.54 -13.33
C ASN A 269 -0.71 -4.20 -12.19
N PHE A 270 -0.60 -3.70 -10.96
CA PHE A 270 -1.42 -4.17 -9.84
C PHE A 270 -2.92 -3.89 -10.06
N LEU A 271 -3.27 -2.66 -10.45
CA LEU A 271 -4.66 -2.21 -10.67
C LEU A 271 -5.36 -2.87 -11.85
N LYS A 272 -4.61 -3.42 -12.83
CA LYS A 272 -5.17 -4.24 -13.90
C LYS A 272 -5.81 -5.54 -13.39
N HIS A 273 -5.44 -6.01 -12.20
CA HIS A 273 -6.02 -7.22 -11.62
C HIS A 273 -7.39 -6.92 -11.03
N ARG A 274 -8.31 -7.90 -11.05
CA ARG A 274 -9.56 -7.78 -10.30
C ARG A 274 -9.27 -7.86 -8.81
N LEU A 275 -9.46 -6.74 -8.11
CA LEU A 275 -9.20 -6.62 -6.68
C LEU A 275 -10.45 -6.96 -5.85
N PRO A 276 -10.30 -7.68 -4.73
CA PRO A 276 -11.34 -7.84 -3.72
C PRO A 276 -11.81 -6.47 -3.21
N VAL A 277 -13.10 -6.37 -2.87
CA VAL A 277 -13.75 -5.11 -2.42
C VAL A 277 -13.01 -4.46 -1.24
N GLY A 278 -12.48 -5.26 -0.31
CA GLY A 278 -11.69 -4.76 0.82
C GLY A 278 -10.39 -4.08 0.39
N LEU A 279 -9.63 -4.67 -0.53
CA LEU A 279 -8.41 -4.09 -1.07
C LEU A 279 -8.74 -2.87 -1.94
N TYR A 280 -9.80 -2.93 -2.75
CA TYR A 280 -10.25 -1.82 -3.58
C TYR A 280 -10.52 -0.55 -2.76
N LYS A 281 -11.23 -0.68 -1.64
CA LYS A 281 -11.49 0.44 -0.71
C LYS A 281 -10.19 0.98 -0.08
N LYS A 282 -9.27 0.10 0.33
CA LYS A 282 -7.98 0.51 0.91
C LYS A 282 -7.14 1.30 -0.10
N VAL A 283 -7.09 0.85 -1.36
CA VAL A 283 -6.38 1.55 -2.44
C VAL A 283 -6.97 2.94 -2.66
N LEU A 284 -8.29 3.05 -2.82
CA LEU A 284 -8.95 4.35 -3.04
C LEU A 284 -8.75 5.33 -1.87
N LEU A 285 -8.63 4.82 -0.63
CA LEU A 285 -8.43 5.64 0.55
C LEU A 285 -7.06 6.33 0.57
N ILE A 286 -6.02 5.66 0.08
CA ILE A 286 -4.64 6.17 0.07
C ILE A 286 -4.26 6.82 -1.27
N LEU A 287 -5.12 6.71 -2.28
CA LEU A 287 -4.82 7.06 -3.67
C LEU A 287 -4.43 8.53 -3.84
N HIS A 288 -5.21 9.45 -3.26
CA HIS A 288 -5.01 10.89 -3.44
C HIS A 288 -3.78 11.44 -2.71
N GLU A 289 -3.47 10.91 -1.53
CA GLU A 289 -2.35 11.36 -0.70
C GLU A 289 -1.02 10.68 -1.05
N SER A 290 -1.03 9.37 -1.30
CA SER A 290 0.21 8.57 -1.38
C SER A 290 0.52 8.01 -2.76
N ILE A 291 -0.44 7.97 -3.69
CA ILE A 291 -0.24 7.34 -5.00
C ILE A 291 -0.12 8.40 -6.09
N LEU A 292 -1.14 9.26 -6.23
CA LEU A 292 -1.19 10.28 -7.30
C LEU A 292 0.03 11.22 -7.33
N PRO A 293 0.55 11.75 -6.20
CA PRO A 293 1.66 12.71 -6.23
C PRO A 293 2.98 12.11 -6.76
N HIS A 294 3.12 10.79 -6.72
CA HIS A 294 4.35 10.09 -7.08
C HIS A 294 4.31 9.45 -8.47
N MET A 295 3.18 9.51 -9.16
CA MET A 295 3.05 9.07 -10.55
C MET A 295 3.64 10.10 -11.53
N VAL A 296 4.13 9.64 -12.68
CA VAL A 296 4.66 10.50 -13.74
C VAL A 296 3.50 11.05 -14.58
N LYS A 297 2.48 10.22 -14.84
CA LYS A 297 1.25 10.57 -15.56
C LYS A 297 0.02 10.07 -14.79
N PRO A 298 -0.45 10.83 -13.78
CA PRO A 298 -1.61 10.46 -12.96
C PRO A 298 -2.92 10.31 -13.78
N THR A 299 -3.00 10.93 -14.95
CA THR A 299 -4.14 10.82 -15.87
C THR A 299 -4.40 9.39 -16.36
N LEU A 300 -3.45 8.45 -16.25
CA LEU A 300 -3.71 7.06 -16.62
C LEU A 300 -4.74 6.36 -15.71
N LEU A 301 -5.03 6.93 -14.54
CA LEU A 301 -5.99 6.38 -13.58
C LEU A 301 -7.43 6.87 -13.78
N ILE A 302 -7.70 7.72 -14.78
CA ILE A 302 -9.06 8.24 -15.02
C ILE A 302 -10.04 7.11 -15.26
N ASP A 303 -9.71 6.15 -16.12
CA ASP A 303 -10.62 5.05 -16.47
C ASP A 303 -10.93 4.20 -15.24
N PHE A 304 -9.91 3.93 -14.42
CA PHE A 304 -10.05 3.22 -13.15
C PHE A 304 -10.93 3.98 -12.17
N LEU A 305 -10.68 5.28 -11.98
CA LEU A 305 -11.45 6.13 -11.06
C LEU A 305 -12.88 6.35 -11.53
N THR A 306 -13.09 6.49 -12.83
CA THR A 306 -14.42 6.63 -13.45
C THR A 306 -15.22 5.34 -13.24
N ALA A 307 -14.61 4.18 -13.51
CA ALA A 307 -15.23 2.89 -13.23
C ALA A 307 -15.53 2.73 -11.72
N ALA A 308 -14.61 3.14 -10.83
CA ALA A 308 -14.84 3.13 -9.38
C ALA A 308 -16.01 4.03 -8.96
N TYR A 309 -16.12 5.18 -9.61
CA TYR A 309 -17.15 6.16 -9.36
C TYR A 309 -18.54 5.68 -9.83
N ASP A 310 -18.59 4.89 -10.90
CA ASP A 310 -19.83 4.35 -11.46
C ASP A 310 -20.39 3.13 -10.70
N VAL A 311 -19.60 2.49 -9.83
CA VAL A 311 -20.05 1.34 -9.02
C VAL A 311 -21.14 1.73 -8.01
N GLY A 312 -21.11 2.94 -7.48
CA GLY A 312 -22.04 3.42 -6.45
C GLY A 312 -21.60 3.14 -5.01
N GLY A 313 -22.29 3.79 -4.07
CA GLY A 313 -22.10 3.59 -2.63
C GLY A 313 -20.73 4.08 -2.10
N PRO A 314 -20.14 3.41 -1.09
CA PRO A 314 -18.94 3.91 -0.41
C PRO A 314 -17.70 3.95 -1.31
N ILE A 315 -17.69 3.17 -2.40
CA ILE A 315 -16.58 3.14 -3.35
C ILE A 315 -16.55 4.43 -4.17
N SER A 316 -17.70 4.90 -4.65
CA SER A 316 -17.81 6.16 -5.38
C SER A 316 -17.40 7.37 -4.54
N LEU A 317 -17.76 7.37 -3.25
CA LEU A 317 -17.37 8.43 -2.31
C LEU A 317 -15.84 8.49 -2.15
N LEU A 318 -15.17 7.34 -2.07
CA LEU A 318 -13.71 7.28 -1.98
C LEU A 318 -13.04 7.68 -3.30
N ALA A 319 -13.59 7.26 -4.44
CA ALA A 319 -13.10 7.61 -5.77
C ALA A 319 -13.17 9.13 -6.05
N LEU A 320 -14.16 9.81 -5.46
CA LEU A 320 -14.34 11.25 -5.64
C LEU A 320 -13.12 12.09 -5.22
N ASN A 321 -12.39 11.69 -4.16
CA ASN A 321 -11.13 12.34 -3.77
C ASN A 321 -10.06 12.22 -4.87
N GLY A 322 -9.90 11.03 -5.45
CA GLY A 322 -8.95 10.80 -6.54
C GLY A 322 -9.33 11.60 -7.79
N LEU A 323 -10.62 11.62 -8.15
CA LEU A 323 -11.12 12.42 -9.26
C LEU A 323 -10.93 13.91 -9.02
N PHE A 324 -11.17 14.40 -7.81
CA PHE A 324 -10.95 15.81 -7.45
C PHE A 324 -9.51 16.24 -7.72
N VAL A 325 -8.54 15.43 -7.27
CA VAL A 325 -7.12 15.73 -7.50
C VAL A 325 -6.79 15.74 -9.00
N LEU A 326 -7.33 14.81 -9.79
CA LEU A 326 -7.13 14.82 -11.24
C LEU A 326 -7.78 16.02 -11.93
N ILE A 327 -8.98 16.42 -11.52
CA ILE A 327 -9.68 17.59 -12.06
C ILE A 327 -8.91 18.87 -11.70
N HIS A 328 -8.51 19.04 -10.44
CA HIS A 328 -7.90 20.27 -9.95
C HIS A 328 -6.42 20.42 -10.33
N GLN A 329 -5.62 19.35 -10.24
CA GLN A 329 -4.16 19.43 -10.46
C GLN A 329 -3.77 19.07 -11.89
N HIS A 330 -4.57 18.27 -12.59
CA HIS A 330 -4.29 17.81 -13.95
C HIS A 330 -5.30 18.32 -14.99
N ASN A 331 -6.16 19.28 -14.61
CA ASN A 331 -7.14 19.95 -15.47
C ASN A 331 -8.00 18.96 -16.27
N LEU A 332 -8.42 17.87 -15.61
CA LEU A 332 -9.29 16.89 -16.23
C LEU A 332 -10.72 17.42 -16.33
N GLU A 333 -11.32 17.34 -17.52
CA GLU A 333 -12.75 17.54 -17.69
C GLU A 333 -13.49 16.22 -17.48
N TYR A 334 -14.34 16.17 -16.46
CA TYR A 334 -15.25 15.04 -16.23
C TYR A 334 -16.67 15.41 -16.70
N PRO A 335 -17.20 14.78 -17.76
CA PRO A 335 -18.54 15.06 -18.24
C PRO A 335 -19.60 14.83 -17.17
N ASP A 336 -20.61 15.70 -17.09
CA ASP A 336 -21.76 15.56 -16.19
C ASP A 336 -21.40 15.38 -14.70
N PHE A 337 -20.25 15.93 -14.26
CA PHE A 337 -19.77 15.82 -12.88
C PHE A 337 -20.85 16.11 -11.83
N TYR A 338 -21.54 17.25 -11.95
CA TYR A 338 -22.56 17.66 -10.98
C TYR A 338 -23.81 16.79 -11.01
N LYS A 339 -24.15 16.21 -12.17
CA LYS A 339 -25.28 15.27 -12.29
C LYS A 339 -24.99 14.03 -11.47
N LYS A 340 -23.80 13.44 -11.61
CA LYS A 340 -23.41 12.27 -10.81
C LYS A 340 -23.21 12.60 -9.34
N LEU A 341 -22.63 13.76 -9.01
CA LEU A 341 -22.51 14.22 -7.62
C LEU A 341 -23.89 14.33 -6.96
N TYR A 342 -24.90 14.81 -7.70
CA TYR A 342 -26.29 14.88 -7.24
C TYR A 342 -26.90 13.48 -7.06
N SER A 343 -26.67 12.56 -7.99
CA SER A 343 -27.10 11.16 -7.88
C SER A 343 -26.52 10.44 -6.66
N LEU A 344 -25.29 10.77 -6.27
CA LEU A 344 -24.64 10.19 -5.09
C LEU A 344 -25.26 10.62 -3.76
N LEU A 345 -26.02 11.71 -3.73
CA LEU A 345 -26.76 12.12 -2.53
C LEU A 345 -27.95 11.20 -2.35
N ASP A 346 -27.72 10.09 -1.65
CA ASP A 346 -28.73 9.13 -1.21
C ASP A 346 -28.82 9.11 0.33
N PRO A 347 -29.88 8.50 0.91
CA PRO A 347 -29.98 8.37 2.36
C PRO A 347 -28.83 7.56 2.99
N SER A 348 -28.18 6.67 2.22
CA SER A 348 -27.12 5.82 2.72
C SER A 348 -25.83 6.60 3.02
N VAL A 349 -25.56 7.70 2.31
CA VAL A 349 -24.35 8.54 2.48
C VAL A 349 -24.14 8.93 3.94
N PHE A 350 -25.19 9.28 4.67
CA PHE A 350 -25.07 9.72 6.07
C PHE A 350 -24.62 8.62 7.03
N HIS A 351 -24.84 7.36 6.66
CA HIS A 351 -24.46 6.20 7.47
C HIS A 351 -23.09 5.63 7.07
N VAL A 352 -22.46 6.15 6.01
CA VAL A 352 -21.13 5.70 5.59
C VAL A 352 -20.04 6.30 6.47
N LYS A 353 -19.05 5.48 6.85
CA LYS A 353 -17.86 5.90 7.63
C LYS A 353 -17.11 7.12 7.06
N TYR A 354 -17.20 7.34 5.76
CA TYR A 354 -16.44 8.37 5.03
C TYR A 354 -17.28 9.60 4.65
N HIS A 355 -18.47 9.77 5.23
CA HIS A 355 -19.37 10.88 4.90
C HIS A 355 -18.73 12.26 5.13
N ALA A 356 -17.95 12.43 6.21
CA ALA A 356 -17.23 13.67 6.51
C ALA A 356 -16.34 14.13 5.33
N ARG A 357 -15.55 13.20 4.77
CA ARG A 357 -14.68 13.47 3.61
C ARG A 357 -15.50 13.84 2.37
N PHE A 358 -16.63 13.17 2.16
CA PHE A 358 -17.53 13.49 1.07
C PHE A 358 -18.13 14.90 1.20
N PHE A 359 -18.63 15.28 2.39
CA PHE A 359 -19.21 16.62 2.60
C PHE A 359 -18.16 17.73 2.57
N HIS A 360 -16.92 17.46 2.98
CA HIS A 360 -15.80 18.37 2.77
C HIS A 360 -15.61 18.68 1.27
N LEU A 361 -15.50 17.64 0.45
CA LEU A 361 -15.37 17.80 -1.00
C LEU A 361 -16.61 18.44 -1.62
N ALA A 362 -17.82 18.05 -1.22
CA ALA A 362 -19.06 18.62 -1.72
C ALA A 362 -19.14 20.13 -1.41
N ASN A 363 -18.69 20.56 -0.23
CA ASN A 363 -18.61 21.99 0.11
C ASN A 363 -17.64 22.72 -0.81
N LEU A 364 -16.50 22.10 -1.13
CA LEU A 364 -15.49 22.65 -2.03
C LEU A 364 -15.97 22.71 -3.48
N PHE A 365 -16.73 21.72 -3.96
CA PHE A 365 -17.33 21.75 -5.29
C PHE A 365 -18.42 22.81 -5.40
N LEU A 366 -19.29 22.90 -4.39
CA LEU A 366 -20.41 23.85 -4.35
C LEU A 366 -20.02 25.27 -3.90
N SER A 367 -18.74 25.52 -3.59
CA SER A 367 -18.22 26.88 -3.38
C SER A 367 -17.81 27.57 -4.69
N SER A 368 -17.83 26.86 -5.82
CA SER A 368 -17.49 27.42 -7.12
C SER A 368 -18.44 28.55 -7.51
N THR A 369 -17.89 29.68 -7.95
CA THR A 369 -18.64 30.90 -8.34
C THR A 369 -19.39 30.74 -9.66
N HIS A 370 -19.03 29.76 -10.49
CA HIS A 370 -19.60 29.56 -11.82
C HIS A 370 -20.83 28.65 -11.84
N LEU A 371 -21.39 28.32 -10.68
CA LEU A 371 -22.53 27.41 -10.58
C LEU A 371 -23.84 28.14 -10.88
N PRO A 372 -24.70 27.56 -11.74
CA PRO A 372 -26.01 28.13 -12.01
C PRO A 372 -26.94 27.95 -10.81
N VAL A 373 -27.84 28.91 -10.60
CA VAL A 373 -28.73 28.96 -9.43
C VAL A 373 -29.62 27.71 -9.31
N TYR A 374 -30.12 27.17 -10.43
CA TYR A 374 -30.96 25.97 -10.42
C TYR A 374 -30.24 24.76 -9.81
N LEU A 375 -28.92 24.66 -10.02
CA LEU A 375 -28.11 23.55 -9.55
C LEU A 375 -27.98 23.61 -8.03
N VAL A 376 -27.62 24.78 -7.51
CA VAL A 376 -27.48 25.00 -6.06
C VAL A 376 -28.82 24.78 -5.36
N ALA A 377 -29.93 25.24 -5.95
CA ALA A 377 -31.27 25.00 -5.44
C ALA A 377 -31.63 23.51 -5.41
N ALA A 378 -31.28 22.75 -6.45
CA ALA A 378 -31.48 21.30 -6.50
C ALA A 378 -30.72 20.59 -5.38
N PHE A 379 -29.43 20.92 -5.19
CA PHE A 379 -28.61 20.37 -4.11
C PHE A 379 -29.17 20.72 -2.72
N ALA A 380 -29.53 21.99 -2.49
CA ALA A 380 -30.11 22.44 -1.24
C ALA A 380 -31.41 21.69 -0.91
N LYS A 381 -32.35 21.61 -1.87
CA LYS A 381 -33.63 20.93 -1.69
C LYS A 381 -33.47 19.41 -1.47
N ARG A 382 -32.58 18.76 -2.21
CA ARG A 382 -32.27 17.33 -2.01
C ARG A 382 -31.69 17.06 -0.63
N LEU A 383 -30.72 17.86 -0.20
CA LEU A 383 -30.15 17.76 1.15
C LEU A 383 -31.20 18.01 2.24
N SER A 384 -32.10 18.98 2.06
CA SER A 384 -33.21 19.22 2.98
C SER A 384 -34.15 18.03 3.08
N ARG A 385 -34.50 17.38 1.96
CA ARG A 385 -35.34 16.17 2.00
C ARG A 385 -34.65 15.00 2.68
N LEU A 386 -33.38 14.78 2.35
CA LEU A 386 -32.55 13.74 2.95
C LEU A 386 -32.34 13.97 4.45
N SER A 387 -32.30 15.22 4.90
CA SER A 387 -32.16 15.57 6.32
C SER A 387 -33.29 15.01 7.19
N LEU A 388 -34.50 14.80 6.67
CA LEU A 388 -35.60 14.21 7.46
C LEU A 388 -35.31 12.80 7.95
N THR A 389 -34.43 12.07 7.25
CA THR A 389 -34.02 10.70 7.61
C THR A 389 -32.65 10.64 8.30
N ALA A 390 -31.95 11.77 8.43
CA ALA A 390 -30.58 11.81 8.91
C ALA A 390 -30.50 11.80 10.46
N PRO A 391 -29.43 11.22 11.04
CA PRO A 391 -29.20 11.26 12.48
C PRO A 391 -28.82 12.69 12.95
N PRO A 392 -29.03 13.04 14.23
CA PRO A 392 -28.87 14.41 14.74
C PRO A 392 -27.50 15.03 14.48
N GLN A 393 -26.45 14.23 14.62
CA GLN A 393 -25.07 14.66 14.38
C GLN A 393 -24.87 15.17 12.94
N VAL A 394 -25.41 14.42 11.97
CA VAL A 394 -25.32 14.77 10.56
C VAL A 394 -26.21 15.99 10.26
N LEU A 395 -27.33 16.18 10.97
CA LEU A 395 -28.16 17.39 10.86
C LEU A 395 -27.39 18.65 11.25
N LEU A 396 -26.57 18.58 12.30
CA LEU A 396 -25.73 19.71 12.75
C LEU A 396 -24.72 20.13 11.68
N MET A 397 -24.33 19.24 10.78
CA MET A 397 -23.47 19.54 9.62
C MET A 397 -24.29 20.00 8.40
N ILE A 398 -25.39 19.30 8.06
CA ILE A 398 -26.21 19.59 6.87
C ILE A 398 -26.91 20.95 6.96
N ILE A 399 -27.43 21.33 8.13
CA ILE A 399 -28.18 22.59 8.28
C ILE A 399 -27.27 23.80 7.97
N PRO A 400 -26.07 23.95 8.60
CA PRO A 400 -25.11 24.97 8.22
C PRO A 400 -24.67 24.88 6.76
N PHE A 401 -24.50 23.66 6.22
CA PHE A 401 -24.16 23.45 4.81
C PHE A 401 -25.20 24.07 3.87
N ILE A 402 -26.49 23.78 4.07
CA ILE A 402 -27.58 24.36 3.29
C ILE A 402 -27.63 25.88 3.48
N CYS A 403 -27.43 26.37 4.71
CA CYS A 403 -27.39 27.80 4.98
C CYS A 403 -26.24 28.49 4.23
N ASN A 404 -25.05 27.89 4.20
CA ASN A 404 -23.91 28.41 3.45
C ASN A 404 -24.18 28.43 1.95
N LEU A 405 -24.82 27.40 1.38
CA LEU A 405 -25.24 27.42 -0.04
C LEU A 405 -26.18 28.61 -0.36
N ILE A 406 -27.17 28.86 0.52
CA ILE A 406 -28.12 29.96 0.34
C ILE A 406 -27.45 31.32 0.56
N ARG A 407 -26.49 31.42 1.48
CA ARG A 407 -25.67 32.64 1.69
C ARG A 407 -24.83 32.96 0.45
N ARG A 408 -24.18 31.96 -0.15
CA ARG A 408 -23.37 32.11 -1.38
C ARG A 408 -24.23 32.49 -2.59
N HIS A 409 -25.44 31.95 -2.68
CA HIS A 409 -26.37 32.18 -3.79
C HIS A 409 -27.68 32.81 -3.30
N PRO A 410 -27.75 34.15 -3.14
CA PRO A 410 -28.92 34.82 -2.56
C PRO A 410 -30.20 34.64 -3.38
N ALA A 411 -30.09 34.30 -4.68
CA ALA A 411 -31.24 33.93 -5.51
C ALA A 411 -31.98 32.67 -5.01
N CYS A 412 -31.30 31.78 -4.26
CA CYS A 412 -31.93 30.63 -3.61
C CYS A 412 -32.76 31.00 -2.38
N ARG A 413 -32.75 32.27 -1.92
CA ARG A 413 -33.57 32.73 -0.79
C ARG A 413 -35.07 32.61 -1.04
N ILE A 414 -35.47 32.53 -2.31
CA ILE A 414 -36.84 32.24 -2.75
C ILE A 414 -37.36 30.91 -2.15
N LEU A 415 -36.46 29.96 -1.87
CA LEU A 415 -36.79 28.67 -1.26
C LEU A 415 -37.19 28.79 0.23
N ILE A 416 -36.76 29.85 0.92
CA ILE A 416 -37.10 30.14 2.33
C ILE A 416 -38.29 31.09 2.40
N HIS A 417 -38.29 32.16 1.59
CA HIS A 417 -39.32 33.19 1.62
C HIS A 417 -39.73 33.58 0.20
N ARG A 418 -41.01 33.34 -0.12
CA ARG A 418 -41.64 33.77 -1.37
C ARG A 418 -42.46 35.04 -1.11
N PRO A 419 -42.06 36.20 -1.66
CA PRO A 419 -42.74 37.47 -1.40
C PRO A 419 -44.06 37.64 -2.19
N SER A 420 -44.45 36.69 -3.05
CA SER A 420 -45.65 36.80 -3.89
C SER A 420 -46.73 35.79 -3.47
N ALA A 421 -47.93 36.30 -3.18
CA ALA A 421 -49.18 35.55 -3.05
C ALA A 421 -49.68 34.99 -4.41
N ALA A 422 -48.76 34.47 -5.23
CA ALA A 422 -49.05 33.87 -6.53
C ALA A 422 -49.12 32.34 -6.37
N GLY A 423 -50.31 31.89 -5.94
CA GLY A 423 -50.71 30.50 -5.90
C GLY A 423 -50.35 29.78 -4.61
N ASP A 424 -51.36 29.43 -3.81
CA ASP A 424 -51.25 28.31 -2.90
C ASP A 424 -50.71 27.12 -3.71
N LEU A 425 -49.46 26.73 -3.47
CA LEU A 425 -48.91 25.51 -4.05
C LEU A 425 -49.74 24.36 -3.48
N THR A 426 -50.71 23.86 -4.26
CA THR A 426 -51.56 22.74 -3.87
C THR A 426 -50.76 21.44 -3.72
N ALA A 427 -49.61 21.34 -4.39
CA ALA A 427 -48.64 20.27 -4.28
C ALA A 427 -47.20 20.80 -4.50
N ASP A 428 -46.22 20.13 -3.90
CA ASP A 428 -44.79 20.39 -4.12
C ASP A 428 -44.37 19.91 -5.53
N PRO A 429 -43.88 20.79 -6.44
CA PRO A 429 -43.44 20.40 -7.77
C PRO A 429 -42.10 19.64 -7.78
N TYR A 430 -41.36 19.60 -6.66
CA TYR A 430 -40.03 18.99 -6.64
C TYR A 430 -40.06 17.46 -6.77
N VAL A 431 -39.35 16.95 -7.79
CA VAL A 431 -39.22 15.51 -8.07
C VAL A 431 -37.91 14.98 -7.48
N MET A 432 -38.01 14.15 -6.44
CA MET A 432 -36.83 13.61 -5.74
C MET A 432 -36.09 12.51 -6.53
N GLU A 433 -36.81 11.71 -7.32
CA GLU A 433 -36.24 10.59 -8.08
C GLU A 433 -35.46 11.01 -9.32
N GLU A 434 -35.62 12.27 -9.74
CA GLU A 434 -34.91 12.82 -10.89
C GLU A 434 -33.41 12.88 -10.58
N GLN A 435 -32.59 12.48 -11.55
CA GLN A 435 -31.13 12.45 -11.43
C GLN A 435 -30.50 13.70 -12.04
N GLU A 436 -31.21 14.39 -12.92
CA GLU A 436 -30.75 15.61 -13.55
C GLU A 436 -31.16 16.85 -12.73
N PRO A 437 -30.20 17.59 -12.14
CA PRO A 437 -30.52 18.75 -11.29
C PRO A 437 -31.34 19.83 -12.00
N ALA A 438 -31.21 19.94 -13.33
CA ALA A 438 -31.97 20.91 -14.12
C ALA A 438 -33.47 20.56 -14.23
N LYS A 439 -33.86 19.29 -14.07
CA LYS A 439 -35.23 18.81 -14.27
C LYS A 439 -36.01 18.60 -12.98
N CYS A 440 -35.37 18.68 -11.81
CA CYS A 440 -36.00 18.43 -10.51
C CYS A 440 -36.97 19.53 -10.05
N GLN A 441 -37.05 20.67 -10.76
CA GLN A 441 -37.92 21.82 -10.43
C GLN A 441 -37.74 22.38 -9.00
N ALA A 442 -36.53 22.28 -8.43
CA ALA A 442 -36.27 22.72 -7.05
C ALA A 442 -36.56 24.22 -6.81
N LEU A 443 -36.32 25.09 -7.79
CA LEU A 443 -36.62 26.52 -7.68
C LEU A 443 -38.12 26.84 -7.56
N GLU A 444 -38.99 25.92 -8.01
CA GLU A 444 -40.43 26.08 -7.94
C GLU A 444 -41.00 25.57 -6.60
N SER A 445 -40.17 24.91 -5.78
CA SER A 445 -40.47 24.39 -4.44
C SER A 445 -40.01 25.33 -3.31
N SER A 446 -40.40 25.02 -2.06
CA SER A 446 -39.92 25.63 -0.82
C SER A 446 -39.23 24.60 0.09
N LEU A 447 -38.52 25.05 1.14
CA LEU A 447 -37.77 24.18 2.09
C LEU A 447 -38.56 23.89 3.39
N TRP A 448 -39.74 23.30 3.27
CA TRP A 448 -40.55 22.92 4.44
C TRP A 448 -39.84 21.95 5.38
N GLU A 449 -38.93 21.12 4.84
CA GLU A 449 -38.19 20.14 5.61
C GLU A 449 -37.35 20.80 6.72
N LEU A 450 -36.76 21.98 6.45
CA LEU A 450 -36.00 22.72 7.46
C LEU A 450 -36.90 23.33 8.54
N GLU A 451 -38.14 23.72 8.18
CA GLU A 451 -39.14 24.19 9.15
C GLU A 451 -39.56 23.05 10.09
N THR A 452 -39.73 21.83 9.56
CA THR A 452 -40.05 20.68 10.42
C THR A 452 -38.94 20.35 11.42
N LEU A 453 -37.66 20.53 11.04
CA LEU A 453 -36.51 20.32 11.94
C LEU A 453 -36.43 21.35 13.08
N GLN A 454 -37.16 22.45 13.04
CA GLN A 454 -37.25 23.40 14.17
C GLN A 454 -37.99 22.81 15.37
N LYS A 455 -38.75 21.73 15.17
CA LYS A 455 -39.45 20.99 16.24
C LYS A 455 -38.77 19.65 16.54
N HIS A 456 -37.48 19.54 16.23
CA HIS A 456 -36.69 18.34 16.50
C HIS A 456 -36.48 18.12 18.01
N TYR A 457 -36.31 16.88 18.44
CA TYR A 457 -36.15 16.55 19.87
C TYR A 457 -34.82 17.06 20.45
N HIS A 458 -33.77 17.13 19.63
CA HIS A 458 -32.44 17.57 20.04
C HIS A 458 -32.33 19.12 20.02
N PRO A 459 -32.00 19.78 21.15
CA PRO A 459 -32.01 21.24 21.26
C PRO A 459 -31.02 21.92 20.31
N ASP A 460 -29.85 21.32 20.05
CA ASP A 460 -28.84 21.94 19.19
C ASP A 460 -29.27 21.96 17.72
N VAL A 461 -30.02 20.93 17.29
CA VAL A 461 -30.59 20.86 15.94
C VAL A 461 -31.66 21.94 15.79
N VAL A 462 -32.50 22.12 16.81
CA VAL A 462 -33.49 23.21 16.85
C VAL A 462 -32.80 24.58 16.77
N ARG A 463 -31.71 24.79 17.52
CA ARG A 463 -30.93 26.04 17.46
C ARG A 463 -30.37 26.27 16.05
N ALA A 464 -29.79 25.25 15.43
CA ALA A 464 -29.26 25.33 14.07
C ALA A 464 -30.35 25.63 13.03
N ALA A 465 -31.49 24.93 13.10
CA ALA A 465 -32.62 25.14 12.18
C ALA A 465 -33.23 26.54 12.31
N ASN A 466 -33.30 27.10 13.52
CA ASN A 466 -33.83 28.44 13.77
C ASN A 466 -32.95 29.56 13.18
N VAL A 467 -31.69 29.29 12.80
CA VAL A 467 -30.83 30.27 12.11
C VAL A 467 -31.42 30.68 10.76
N ILE A 468 -32.20 29.80 10.12
CA ILE A 468 -32.79 30.01 8.79
C ILE A 468 -33.90 31.08 8.82
N ILE A 469 -34.64 31.20 9.93
CA ILE A 469 -35.69 32.21 10.11
C ILE A 469 -35.10 33.61 10.33
N ARG A 470 -33.94 33.68 10.99
CA ARG A 470 -33.24 34.95 11.22
C ARG A 470 -32.64 35.43 9.90
N ALA A 471 -32.48 36.75 9.74
CA ALA A 471 -31.72 37.28 8.62
C ALA A 471 -30.31 36.64 8.66
N LEU A 472 -30.03 35.77 7.69
CA LEU A 472 -28.74 35.09 7.59
C LEU A 472 -27.64 36.16 7.54
N SER A 473 -26.72 36.12 8.51
CA SER A 473 -25.55 36.98 8.50
C SER A 473 -24.67 36.68 7.28
N THR A 474 -23.87 37.66 6.87
CA THR A 474 -22.97 37.55 5.73
C THR A 474 -21.76 36.64 5.98
N GLN A 475 -21.48 36.27 7.24
CA GLN A 475 -20.36 35.41 7.61
C GLN A 475 -20.73 33.94 7.47
N GLU A 476 -19.89 33.17 6.75
CA GLU A 476 -20.04 31.73 6.62
C GLU A 476 -19.74 31.03 7.94
N THR A 477 -20.48 29.96 8.22
CA THR A 477 -20.18 29.06 9.33
C THR A 477 -19.14 28.06 8.86
N ASP A 478 -18.03 27.90 9.58
CA ASP A 478 -17.07 26.85 9.26
C ASP A 478 -17.72 25.48 9.53
N ILE A 479 -17.75 24.65 8.50
CA ILE A 479 -18.32 23.30 8.56
C ILE A 479 -17.23 22.29 8.94
N SER A 480 -15.95 22.64 8.77
CA SER A 480 -14.81 21.73 8.95
C SER A 480 -14.77 21.13 10.35
N GLU A 481 -14.98 21.96 11.38
CA GLU A 481 -15.04 21.53 12.78
C GLU A 481 -16.24 20.60 13.06
N LEU A 482 -17.32 20.72 12.29
CA LEU A 482 -18.54 19.91 12.42
C LEU A 482 -18.45 18.57 11.68
N LEU A 483 -17.44 18.40 10.80
CA LEU A 483 -17.19 17.16 10.07
C LEU A 483 -16.45 16.11 10.91
N GLU A 484 -15.74 16.53 11.96
CA GLU A 484 -14.90 15.65 12.79
C GLU A 484 -15.63 15.03 13.98
N VAL A 485 -16.80 15.57 14.35
CA VAL A 485 -17.60 15.03 15.45
C VAL A 485 -18.08 13.64 15.04
N SER A 486 -17.46 12.61 15.60
CA SER A 486 -17.91 11.21 15.45
C SER A 486 -18.94 10.87 16.52
N SER A 487 -19.76 9.85 16.29
CA SER A 487 -20.92 9.48 17.12
C SER A 487 -20.62 9.10 18.58
N TYR A 488 -19.38 9.22 19.04
CA TYR A 488 -18.93 8.91 20.41
C TYR A 488 -18.84 10.12 21.34
N GLU A 489 -19.05 11.34 20.85
CA GLU A 489 -18.87 12.57 21.66
C GLU A 489 -20.18 13.26 22.06
N VAL A 490 -21.33 12.64 21.75
CA VAL A 490 -22.64 13.17 22.14
C VAL A 490 -23.35 12.13 23.02
N GLU A 491 -22.85 12.01 24.26
CA GLU A 491 -23.63 11.50 25.41
C GLU A 491 -23.86 12.63 26.41
#